data_AF-A0A2T5RGN1-F1
#
_entry.id   AF-A0A2T5RGN1-F1
#
_cell.length_a   1.000
_cell.length_b   1.000
_cell.length_c   1.000
_cell.angle_alpha   90.00
_cell.angle_beta   90.00
_cell.angle_gamma   90.00
#
_symmetry.space_group_name_H-M   'P 1'
#
loop_
_entity.id
_entity.type
_entity.pdbx_description
1 polymer ?
#
loop_
_entity_poly.entity_id
_entity_poly.type
_entity_poly.pdbx_seq_one_letter_code
_entity_poly.pdbx_strand_id
1 'polypeptide(L)' 'MEEEKMDWRFGFLGFLGFMGFQAFSFDQPIWFLYFSFFSFFSAFRYKYPKLKYLGLLGLSGIILYLLAILDVIKV' A
#
# COMPACT_ATOMS: atom_id res chain seq x y z
N MET A 1 -25.94 -18.17 -1.10
CA MET A 1 -24.85 -17.24 -1.45
C MET A 1 -24.58 -16.48 -0.17
N GLU A 2 -23.62 -16.96 0.64
CA GLU A 2 -23.24 -16.21 1.85
C GLU A 2 -22.70 -14.86 1.37
N GLU A 3 -23.37 -13.78 1.75
CA GLU A 3 -22.80 -12.45 1.64
C GLU A 3 -21.51 -12.48 2.47
N GLU A 4 -20.36 -12.63 1.82
CA GLU A 4 -19.09 -12.32 2.45
C GLU A 4 -19.16 -10.87 2.89
N LYS A 5 -19.52 -10.64 4.16
CA LYS A 5 -19.40 -9.33 4.80
C LYS A 5 -17.97 -8.87 4.61
N MET A 6 -17.79 -7.97 3.65
CA MET A 6 -16.50 -7.40 3.32
C MET A 6 -16.03 -6.65 4.56
N ASP A 7 -14.97 -7.16 5.20
CA ASP A 7 -14.46 -6.61 6.44
C ASP A 7 -13.98 -5.18 6.18
N TRP A 8 -14.58 -4.20 6.88
CA TRP A 8 -14.28 -2.77 6.73
C TRP A 8 -12.78 -2.46 6.90
N ARG A 9 -12.07 -3.32 7.63
CA ARG A 9 -10.62 -3.25 7.84
C ARG A 9 -9.85 -3.32 6.52
N PHE A 10 -10.35 -4.06 5.52
CA PHE A 10 -9.75 -4.08 4.18
C PHE A 10 -9.92 -2.73 3.47
N GLY A 11 -11.10 -2.12 3.55
CA GLY A 11 -11.31 -0.78 3.02
C GLY A 11 -10.39 0.25 3.68
N PHE A 12 -10.25 0.18 5.00
CA PHE A 12 -9.39 1.06 5.78
C PHE A 12 -7.89 0.87 5.45
N LEU A 13 -7.40 -0.38 5.38
CA LEU A 13 -6.03 -0.67 4.98
C LEU A 13 -5.74 -0.18 3.55
N GLY A 14 -6.71 -0.30 2.65
CA GLY A 14 -6.60 0.19 1.28
C GLY A 14 -6.51 1.72 1.26
N PHE A 15 -7.36 2.40 2.02
CA PHE A 15 -7.31 3.84 2.20
C PHE A 15 -5.95 4.31 2.74
N LEU A 16 -5.42 3.67 3.79
CA LEU A 16 -4.08 3.98 4.30
C LEU A 16 -3.01 3.77 3.23
N GLY A 17 -3.09 2.69 2.45
CA GLY A 17 -2.20 2.46 1.32
C GLY A 17 -2.25 3.59 0.28
N PHE A 18 -3.46 4.07 -0.05
CA PHE A 18 -3.67 5.17 -1.00
C PHE A 18 -3.12 6.51 -0.51
N MET A 19 -3.02 6.74 0.80
CA MET A 19 -2.36 7.94 1.34
C MET A 19 -0.89 8.05 0.89
N GLY A 20 -0.27 6.95 0.45
CA GLY A 20 1.07 6.98 -0.12
C GLY A 20 1.23 7.88 -1.35
N PHE A 21 0.17 8.11 -2.12
CA PHE A 21 0.19 9.06 -3.23
C PHE A 21 0.34 10.52 -2.80
N GLN A 22 0.03 10.84 -1.53
CA GLN A 22 0.23 12.19 -1.00
C GLN A 22 1.71 12.58 -0.94
N ALA A 23 2.64 11.62 -1.07
CA ALA A 23 4.06 11.90 -1.23
C ALA A 23 4.29 12.95 -2.33
N PHE A 24 3.67 12.77 -3.50
CA PHE A 24 3.80 13.68 -4.63
C PHE A 24 3.17 15.06 -4.42
N SER A 25 2.18 15.16 -3.53
CA SER A 25 1.53 16.44 -3.24
C SER A 25 2.27 17.25 -2.18
N PHE A 26 2.95 16.56 -1.26
CA PHE A 26 3.65 17.19 -0.14
C PHE A 26 5.17 17.26 -0.34
N ASP A 27 5.71 16.74 -1.45
CA ASP A 27 7.17 16.68 -1.73
C ASP A 27 7.92 16.01 -0.54
N GLN A 28 7.27 15.02 0.06
CA GLN A 28 7.72 14.38 1.29
C GLN A 28 7.81 12.86 1.08
N PRO A 29 9.04 12.32 0.90
CA PRO A 29 9.27 10.90 0.64
C PRO A 29 8.66 9.97 1.68
N ILE A 30 8.59 10.41 2.95
CA ILE A 30 8.07 9.64 4.09
C ILE A 30 6.67 9.06 3.83
N TRP A 31 5.88 9.76 3.02
CA TRP A 31 4.53 9.30 2.66
C TRP A 31 4.54 8.02 1.83
N PHE A 32 5.59 7.71 1.07
CA PHE A 32 5.68 6.43 0.35
C PHE A 32 5.65 5.22 1.27
N LEU A 33 6.00 5.38 2.55
CA LEU A 33 5.88 4.30 3.54
C LEU A 33 4.42 3.87 3.75
N TYR A 34 3.43 4.73 3.48
CA TYR A 34 2.03 4.36 3.54
C TYR A 34 1.66 3.27 2.52
N PHE A 35 2.31 3.21 1.35
CA PHE A 35 2.11 2.09 0.43
C PHE A 35 2.40 0.74 1.09
N SER A 36 3.31 0.67 2.07
CA SER A 36 3.60 -0.56 2.83
C SER A 36 2.36 -1.14 3.51
N PHE A 37 1.31 -0.34 3.78
CA PHE A 37 0.04 -0.86 4.28
C PHE A 37 -0.62 -1.86 3.31
N PHE A 38 -0.34 -1.75 2.01
CA PHE A 38 -0.78 -2.73 1.02
C PHE A 38 -0.13 -4.12 1.23
N SER A 39 1.05 -4.20 1.85
CA SER A 39 1.70 -5.47 2.18
C SER A 39 0.87 -6.32 3.14
N PHE A 40 0.08 -5.71 4.02
CA PHE A 40 -0.79 -6.44 4.96
C PHE A 40 -1.87 -7.25 4.25
N PHE A 41 -2.30 -6.85 3.05
CA PHE A 41 -3.24 -7.63 2.24
C PHE A 41 -2.66 -8.98 1.80
N SER A 42 -1.34 -9.09 1.71
CA SER A 42 -0.65 -10.36 1.45
C SER A 42 -0.85 -11.37 2.59
N ALA A 43 -0.99 -10.91 3.84
CA ALA A 43 -1.27 -11.79 4.98
C ALA A 43 -2.65 -12.47 4.86
N PHE A 44 -3.59 -11.84 4.16
CA PHE A 44 -4.94 -12.38 3.91
C PHE A 44 -5.05 -13.20 2.63
N ARG A 45 -3.91 -13.51 2.00
CA ARG A 45 -3.81 -14.34 0.79
C ARG A 45 -4.58 -15.67 0.87
N TYR A 46 -4.62 -16.27 2.05
CA TYR A 46 -5.31 -17.55 2.27
C TYR A 46 -6.83 -17.45 2.09
N LYS A 47 -7.41 -16.30 2.45
CA LYS A 47 -8.86 -16.07 2.34
C LYS A 47 -9.23 -15.45 0.98
N TYR A 48 -8.38 -14.58 0.44
CA TYR A 48 -8.63 -13.88 -0.81
C TYR A 48 -7.40 -13.95 -1.73
N PRO A 49 -7.33 -14.93 -2.65
CA PRO A 49 -6.18 -15.07 -3.54
C PRO A 49 -5.95 -13.83 -4.43
N LYS A 50 -7.00 -13.04 -4.70
CA LYS A 50 -6.92 -11.77 -5.45
C LYS A 50 -6.08 -10.70 -4.72
N LEU A 51 -6.06 -10.71 -3.38
CA LEU A 51 -5.34 -9.74 -2.56
C LEU A 51 -3.82 -9.96 -2.56
N LYS A 52 -3.35 -11.11 -3.06
CA LYS A 52 -1.91 -11.41 -3.18
C LYS A 52 -1.15 -10.33 -3.95
N TYR A 53 -1.75 -9.77 -5.00
CA TYR A 53 -1.11 -8.76 -5.84
C TYR A 53 -1.03 -7.39 -5.16
N LEU A 54 -1.95 -7.08 -4.23
CA LEU A 54 -1.84 -5.85 -3.43
C LEU A 54 -0.61 -5.91 -2.52
N GLY A 55 -0.17 -7.09 -2.10
CA GLY A 55 1.09 -7.23 -1.36
C GLY A 55 2.31 -6.69 -2.11
N LEU A 56 2.33 -6.81 -3.44
CA LEU A 56 3.42 -6.31 -4.28
C LEU A 56 3.44 -4.78 -4.35
N LEU A 57 2.26 -4.15 -4.31
CA LEU A 57 2.12 -2.69 -4.20
C LEU A 57 2.75 -2.15 -2.90
N GLY A 58 2.69 -2.93 -1.82
CA GLY A 58 3.34 -2.54 -0.59
C GLY A 58 4.86 -2.60 -0.66
N LEU A 59 5.42 -3.57 -1.39
CA LEU A 59 6.86 -3.62 -1.65
C LEU A 59 7.32 -2.45 -2.53
N SER A 60 6.52 -2.04 -3.53
CA SER A 60 6.87 -0.87 -4.35
C SER A 60 6.94 0.42 -3.54
N GLY A 61 6.17 0.55 -2.47
CA GLY A 61 6.25 1.68 -1.54
C GLY A 61 7.65 1.86 -0.94
N ILE A 62 8.25 0.77 -0.48
CA ILE A 62 9.60 0.77 0.12
C ILE A 62 10.65 1.11 -0.95
N ILE A 63 10.50 0.56 -2.17
CA ILE A 63 11.41 0.84 -3.28
C ILE A 63 11.35 2.34 -3.64
N LEU A 64 10.15 2.89 -3.79
CA LEU A 64 9.95 4.32 -4.09
C LEU A 64 10.51 5.20 -2.98
N TYR A 65 10.29 4.84 -1.71
CA TYR A 65 10.87 5.56 -0.58
C TYR A 65 12.40 5.60 -0.61
N LEU A 66 13.04 4.45 -0.88
CA LEU A 66 14.49 4.38 -1.00
C LEU A 66 15.01 5.19 -2.19
N LEU A 67 14.37 5.09 -3.35
CA LEU A 67 14.72 5.89 -4.53
C LEU A 67 14.59 7.40 -4.26
N ALA A 68 13.56 7.81 -3.52
CA ALA A 68 13.34 9.19 -3.15
C ALA A 68 14.38 9.72 -2.17
N ILE A 69 14.78 8.92 -1.17
CA ILE A 69 15.87 9.30 -0.24
C ILE A 69 17.22 9.40 -0.95
N LEU A 70 17.46 8.55 -1.95
CA LEU A 70 18.67 8.56 -2.76
C LEU A 70 18.68 9.68 -3.82
N ASP A 71 17.65 10.54 -3.83
CA ASP A 71 17.46 11.63 -4.81
C ASP A 71 17.43 11.15 -6.26
N VAL A 72 17.09 9.87 -6.48
CA VAL A 72 16.96 9.25 -7.82
C VAL A 72 15.65 9.66 -8.47
N ILE A 73 14.59 9.83 -7.66
CA ILE A 73 13.30 10.35 -8.09
C ILE A 73 12.98 11.61 -7.28
N LYS A 74 12.51 12.65 -7.97
CA LYS A 74 11.85 13.77 -7.31
C LYS A 74 10.42 13.37 -6.95
N VAL A 75 10.04 13.69 -5.73
CA VAL A 75 8.72 13.42 -5.16
C VAL A 75 7.87 14.64 -5.34
#